data_AF-A0A1Q3WYL6-F1
#
_entry.id   AF-A0A1Q3WYL6-F1
#
_cell.length_a   1.000
_cell.length_b   1.000
_cell.length_c   1.000
_cell.angle_alpha   90.00
_cell.angle_beta   90.00
_cell.angle_gamma   90.00
#
_symmetry.space_group_name_H-M   'P 1'
#
loop_
_entity.id
_entity.type
_entity.pdbx_description
1 polymer ?
#
loop_
_entity_poly.entity_id
_entity_poly.type
_entity_poly.pdbx_seq_one_letter_code
_entity_poly.pdbx_strand_id
1 'polypeptide(L)'
;MRLLFFSLLLTATASFGQIANDNTLTAQVDGKDFTTQPRRIRIGNYWWITANTVKPDKSLRIWLGSFNGEDALEPGTYVVVDARDPYRKEYRKKYEGLEKYKGIAAIRYIEETREPRMEYHVGDSQNNDETVVVTKAADGTLEATFSGKLAGTYWKEKASATVFGGVGRLMSKMEDKAITKASGYDSDIDPEGNGYKKQDKKDEIAISNGKIRLKIK
;
A
#
# COMPACT_ATOMS: atom_id res chain seq x y z
N MET A 1 -57.04 32.92 19.98
CA MET A 1 -55.64 32.90 20.43
C MET A 1 -54.77 32.56 19.22
N ARG A 2 -53.99 33.54 18.75
CA ARG A 2 -53.05 33.44 17.62
C ARG A 2 -51.78 32.69 18.06
N LEU A 3 -50.94 32.36 17.08
CA LEU A 3 -49.59 31.76 17.15
C LEU A 3 -49.60 30.23 17.35
N LEU A 4 -48.88 29.40 16.60
CA LEU A 4 -47.62 29.58 15.87
C LEU A 4 -47.63 28.70 14.61
N PHE A 5 -47.52 29.34 13.45
CA PHE A 5 -47.02 28.74 12.21
C PHE A 5 -45.56 29.19 12.14
N PHE A 6 -44.58 28.30 12.36
CA PHE A 6 -43.19 28.60 11.97
C PHE A 6 -42.42 27.31 11.68
N SER A 7 -42.47 26.95 10.41
CA SER A 7 -41.31 26.60 9.59
C SER A 7 -40.47 25.41 10.01
N LEU A 8 -40.87 24.28 9.43
CA LEU A 8 -40.10 23.08 9.16
C LEU A 8 -38.81 23.43 8.37
N LEU A 9 -37.70 23.62 9.09
CA LEU A 9 -36.34 23.62 8.53
C LEU A 9 -35.74 22.24 8.76
N LEU A 10 -36.23 21.23 8.04
CA LEU A 10 -35.47 19.98 7.92
C LEU A 10 -34.38 20.22 6.87
N THR A 11 -33.19 20.43 7.42
CA THR A 11 -31.89 20.38 6.76
C THR A 11 -31.88 19.38 5.62
N ALA A 12 -31.72 19.87 4.39
CA ALA A 12 -31.24 19.06 3.29
C ALA A 12 -29.84 18.55 3.68
N THR A 13 -29.77 17.35 4.26
CA THR A 13 -28.54 16.59 4.30
C THR A 13 -28.22 16.26 2.85
N ALA A 14 -27.42 17.12 2.22
CA ALA A 14 -26.69 16.75 1.02
C ALA A 14 -25.88 15.51 1.42
N SER A 15 -26.46 14.35 1.12
CA SER A 15 -25.73 13.10 1.09
C SER A 15 -24.71 13.32 -0.01
N PHE A 16 -23.48 13.70 0.38
CA PHE A 16 -22.33 13.52 -0.47
C PHE A 16 -22.29 12.02 -0.73
N GLY A 17 -22.95 11.58 -1.80
CA GLY A 17 -22.79 10.24 -2.31
C GLY A 17 -21.29 10.06 -2.48
N GLN A 18 -20.68 9.24 -1.63
CA GLN A 18 -19.36 8.70 -1.91
C GLN A 18 -19.48 8.17 -3.33
N ILE A 19 -18.79 8.83 -4.27
CA ILE A 19 -18.60 8.29 -5.61
C ILE A 19 -18.18 6.84 -5.38
N ALA A 20 -18.98 5.90 -5.90
CA ALA A 20 -18.70 4.48 -5.75
C ALA A 20 -17.25 4.26 -6.17
N ASN A 21 -16.40 3.96 -5.17
CA ASN A 21 -15.01 3.68 -5.41
C ASN A 21 -14.94 2.21 -5.82
N ASP A 22 -15.11 1.96 -7.12
CA ASP A 22 -15.01 0.61 -7.70
C ASP A 22 -13.59 0.07 -7.68
N ASN A 23 -12.61 0.85 -7.18
CA ASN A 23 -11.25 0.38 -7.02
C ASN A 23 -11.24 -0.76 -6.01
N THR A 24 -10.65 -1.88 -6.41
CA THR A 24 -10.57 -3.07 -5.57
C THR A 24 -9.18 -3.67 -5.69
N LEU A 25 -8.61 -4.07 -4.56
CA LEU A 25 -7.45 -4.93 -4.50
C LEU A 25 -7.85 -6.16 -3.69
N THR A 26 -7.69 -7.34 -4.29
CA THR A 26 -7.83 -8.62 -3.62
C THR A 26 -6.52 -9.39 -3.71
N ALA A 27 -6.15 -10.08 -2.64
CA ALA A 27 -5.01 -10.98 -2.59
C ALA A 27 -5.21 -11.97 -1.45
N GLN A 28 -4.35 -12.97 -1.37
CA GLN A 28 -4.16 -13.80 -0.18
C GLN A 28 -2.74 -13.55 0.34
N VAL A 29 -2.62 -13.20 1.61
CA VAL A 29 -1.34 -13.05 2.31
C VAL A 29 -1.23 -14.18 3.33
N ASP A 30 -0.27 -15.07 3.13
CA ASP A 30 -0.10 -16.31 3.90
C ASP A 30 -1.41 -17.13 3.99
N GLY A 31 -2.11 -17.21 2.86
CA GLY A 31 -3.39 -17.92 2.73
C GLY A 31 -4.60 -17.19 3.35
N LYS A 32 -4.42 -16.01 3.93
CA LYS A 32 -5.52 -15.20 4.48
C LYS A 32 -5.98 -14.15 3.47
N ASP A 33 -7.28 -14.04 3.29
CA ASP A 33 -7.85 -13.07 2.36
C ASP A 33 -7.52 -11.63 2.78
N PHE A 34 -7.13 -10.83 1.78
CA PHE A 34 -6.81 -9.42 1.87
C PHE A 34 -7.60 -8.68 0.79
N THR A 35 -8.66 -7.99 1.20
CA THR A 35 -9.53 -7.22 0.29
C THR A 35 -9.64 -5.79 0.76
N THR A 36 -9.23 -4.84 -0.07
CA THR A 36 -9.33 -3.41 0.25
C THR A 36 -9.55 -2.55 -1.00
N GLN A 37 -9.73 -1.24 -0.81
CA GLN A 37 -9.84 -0.27 -1.89
C GLN A 37 -8.51 0.43 -2.11
N PRO A 38 -7.77 0.16 -3.21
CA PRO A 38 -6.49 0.77 -3.47
C PRO A 38 -6.64 2.23 -3.87
N ARG A 39 -5.59 3.00 -3.58
CA ARG A 39 -5.41 4.39 -4.02
C ARG A 39 -4.04 4.53 -4.67
N ARG A 40 -3.95 5.37 -5.70
CA ARG A 40 -2.67 5.76 -6.29
C ARG A 40 -2.16 7.02 -5.60
N ILE A 41 -0.96 6.95 -5.04
CA ILE A 41 -0.36 8.01 -4.23
C ILE A 41 1.13 8.08 -4.46
N ARG A 42 1.73 9.24 -4.22
CA ARG A 42 3.17 9.42 -4.31
C ARG A 42 3.81 9.20 -2.93
N ILE A 43 4.73 8.24 -2.84
CA ILE A 43 5.57 8.02 -1.65
C ILE A 43 7.03 8.14 -2.11
N GLY A 44 7.74 9.12 -1.54
CA GLY A 44 9.06 9.50 -2.04
C GLY A 44 9.00 9.90 -3.52
N ASN A 45 9.79 9.21 -4.35
CA ASN A 45 9.88 9.49 -5.78
C ASN A 45 8.92 8.66 -6.65
N TYR A 46 8.14 7.75 -6.05
CA TYR A 46 7.39 6.74 -6.79
C TYR A 46 5.88 6.86 -6.55
N TRP A 47 5.09 6.55 -7.59
CA TRP A 47 3.63 6.48 -7.50
C TRP A 47 3.18 5.05 -7.18
N TRP A 48 2.87 4.80 -5.92
CA TRP A 48 2.43 3.51 -5.44
C TRP A 48 0.91 3.34 -5.59
N ILE A 49 0.49 2.16 -6.03
CA ILE A 49 -0.86 1.66 -5.82
C ILE A 49 -0.88 1.04 -4.43
N THR A 50 -1.51 1.72 -3.48
CA THR A 50 -1.51 1.38 -2.05
C THR A 50 -2.89 0.96 -1.59
N ALA A 51 -2.96 -0.19 -0.95
CA ALA A 51 -4.16 -0.81 -0.42
C ALA A 51 -4.00 -1.01 1.09
N ASN A 52 -4.80 -0.30 1.89
CA ASN A 52 -4.76 -0.38 3.36
C ASN A 52 -6.01 -1.06 3.91
N THR A 53 -5.90 -1.82 5.00
CA THR A 53 -7.05 -2.36 5.71
C THR A 53 -7.80 -1.28 6.50
N VAL A 54 -9.10 -1.49 6.76
CA VAL A 54 -10.01 -0.54 7.45
C VAL A 54 -9.54 -0.20 8.88
N LYS A 55 -8.91 -1.17 9.55
CA LYS A 55 -8.02 -0.93 10.69
C LYS A 55 -6.62 -1.00 10.09
N PRO A 56 -5.87 0.10 9.94
CA PRO A 56 -4.71 0.23 9.04
C PRO A 56 -3.46 -0.50 9.57
N ASP A 57 -3.67 -1.69 10.11
CA ASP A 57 -2.66 -2.58 10.62
C ASP A 57 -1.96 -3.27 9.46
N LYS A 58 -2.52 -3.25 8.24
CA LYS A 58 -1.94 -3.90 7.07
C LYS A 58 -1.98 -2.99 5.84
N SER A 59 -0.88 -2.96 5.10
CA SER A 59 -0.72 -2.23 3.85
C SER A 59 -0.08 -3.13 2.81
N LEU A 60 -0.70 -3.24 1.63
CA LEU A 60 -0.09 -3.85 0.45
C LEU A 60 0.11 -2.78 -0.61
N ARG A 61 1.33 -2.69 -1.13
CA ARG A 61 1.75 -1.65 -2.07
C ARG A 61 2.39 -2.27 -3.29
N ILE A 62 2.02 -1.76 -4.45
CA ILE A 62 2.63 -2.12 -5.72
C ILE A 62 3.04 -0.85 -6.44
N TRP A 63 4.32 -0.76 -6.77
CA TRP A 63 4.83 0.24 -7.69
C TRP A 63 5.04 -0.39 -9.06
N LEU A 64 4.64 0.32 -10.10
CA LEU A 64 4.89 -0.01 -11.50
C LEU A 64 5.70 1.13 -12.10
N GLY A 65 6.86 0.80 -12.64
CA GLY A 65 7.80 1.79 -13.14
C GLY A 65 8.49 1.37 -14.43
N SER A 66 8.99 2.34 -15.17
CA SER A 66 9.90 2.10 -16.29
C SER A 66 11.27 1.67 -15.77
N PHE A 67 12.11 1.13 -16.65
CA PHE A 67 13.52 0.84 -16.33
C PHE A 67 14.37 2.09 -16.05
N ASN A 68 13.80 3.30 -16.18
CA ASN A 68 14.41 4.59 -15.83
C ASN A 68 13.89 5.13 -14.48
N GLY A 69 13.03 4.39 -13.77
CA GLY A 69 12.46 4.80 -12.49
C GLY A 69 11.32 5.81 -12.63
N GLU A 70 10.85 6.05 -13.85
CA GLU A 70 9.65 6.86 -14.10
C GLU A 70 8.41 6.01 -13.84
N ASP A 71 7.31 6.67 -13.52
CA ASP A 71 6.03 6.01 -13.33
C ASP A 71 5.49 5.45 -14.66
N ALA A 72 5.08 4.18 -14.67
CA ALA A 72 4.63 3.50 -15.88
C ALA A 72 3.37 2.68 -15.60
N LEU A 73 2.26 3.04 -16.25
CA LEU A 73 0.95 2.38 -16.11
C LEU A 73 0.42 1.88 -17.45
N GLU A 74 1.32 1.36 -18.27
CA GLU A 74 0.99 0.82 -19.58
C GLU A 74 0.58 -0.66 -19.46
N PRO A 75 -0.35 -1.14 -20.30
CA PRO A 75 -0.62 -2.57 -20.39
C PRO A 75 0.62 -3.37 -20.79
N GLY A 76 0.86 -4.47 -20.10
CA GLY A 76 1.94 -5.42 -20.39
C GLY A 76 2.47 -6.12 -19.15
N THR A 77 3.59 -6.81 -19.31
CA THR A 77 4.22 -7.57 -18.22
C THR A 77 5.35 -6.77 -17.60
N TYR A 78 5.36 -6.67 -16.28
CA TYR A 78 6.40 -6.03 -15.49
C TYR A 78 7.17 -7.09 -14.72
N VAL A 79 8.50 -7.01 -14.70
CA VAL A 79 9.32 -7.91 -13.90
C VAL A 79 9.37 -7.42 -12.46
N VAL A 80 9.13 -8.32 -11.50
CA VAL A 80 9.22 -7.99 -10.08
C VAL A 80 10.69 -7.92 -9.66
N VAL A 81 11.07 -6.84 -8.99
CA VAL A 81 12.44 -6.56 -8.55
C VAL A 81 12.51 -6.33 -7.03
N ASP A 82 13.71 -6.11 -6.49
CA ASP A 82 13.90 -5.81 -5.06
C ASP A 82 13.19 -4.50 -4.68
N ALA A 83 12.16 -4.55 -3.84
CA ALA A 83 11.41 -3.36 -3.44
C ALA A 83 12.22 -2.34 -2.64
N ARG A 84 13.36 -2.73 -2.05
CA ARG A 84 14.22 -1.79 -1.30
C ARG A 84 15.06 -0.91 -2.20
N ASP A 85 15.39 -1.41 -3.37
CA ASP A 85 16.17 -0.69 -4.36
C ASP A 85 15.72 -1.13 -5.75
N PRO A 86 14.52 -0.69 -6.15
CA PRO A 86 13.91 -1.22 -7.36
C PRO A 86 14.53 -0.59 -8.62
N TYR A 87 15.36 0.44 -8.48
CA TYR A 87 16.02 1.15 -9.58
C TYR A 87 17.52 0.83 -9.69
N ARG A 88 17.90 -0.45 -9.66
CA ARG A 88 19.29 -0.85 -9.93
C ARG A 88 19.58 -0.85 -11.42
N LYS A 89 20.74 -0.27 -11.79
CA LYS A 89 21.27 -0.31 -13.17
C LYS A 89 21.39 -1.75 -13.72
N GLU A 90 21.54 -2.72 -12.85
CA GLU A 90 21.61 -4.16 -13.18
C GLU A 90 20.31 -4.68 -13.80
N TYR A 91 19.14 -4.23 -13.31
CA TYR A 91 17.85 -4.64 -13.85
C TYR A 91 17.67 -4.16 -15.28
N ARG A 92 18.09 -2.92 -15.55
CA ARG A 92 18.09 -2.37 -16.90
C ARG A 92 18.93 -3.22 -17.85
N LYS A 93 20.18 -3.50 -17.48
CA LYS A 93 21.09 -4.35 -18.26
C LYS A 93 20.55 -5.75 -18.51
N LYS A 94 19.87 -6.33 -17.51
CA LYS A 94 19.36 -7.70 -17.58
C LYS A 94 18.06 -7.82 -18.38
N TYR A 95 17.15 -6.87 -18.25
CA TYR A 95 15.75 -7.04 -18.67
C TYR A 95 15.29 -6.11 -19.80
N GLU A 96 15.85 -4.91 -19.96
CA GLU A 96 15.39 -3.93 -20.96
C GLU A 96 15.53 -4.46 -22.39
N GLY A 97 16.62 -5.17 -22.68
CA GLY A 97 16.89 -5.76 -24.00
C GLY A 97 16.13 -7.06 -24.31
N LEU A 98 15.32 -7.58 -23.38
CA LEU A 98 14.57 -8.82 -23.60
C LEU A 98 13.26 -8.59 -24.36
N GLU A 99 12.79 -7.35 -24.49
CA GLU A 99 11.50 -6.93 -25.08
C GLU A 99 10.23 -7.59 -24.49
N LYS A 100 10.41 -8.54 -23.56
CA LYS A 100 9.36 -9.26 -22.82
C LYS A 100 8.67 -8.37 -21.79
N TYR A 101 9.42 -7.45 -21.19
CA TYR A 101 8.96 -6.66 -20.05
C TYR A 101 8.76 -5.19 -20.43
N LYS A 102 7.62 -4.62 -20.06
CA LYS A 102 7.34 -3.18 -20.19
C LYS A 102 8.08 -2.34 -19.16
N GLY A 103 8.44 -2.93 -18.03
CA GLY A 103 9.12 -2.24 -16.96
C GLY A 103 9.34 -3.13 -15.75
N ILE A 104 9.51 -2.48 -14.60
CA ILE A 104 9.74 -3.10 -13.30
C ILE A 104 8.53 -2.92 -12.38
N ALA A 105 8.32 -3.90 -11.51
CA ALA A 105 7.35 -3.85 -10.43
C ALA A 105 8.05 -4.05 -9.09
N ALA A 106 7.61 -3.33 -8.07
CA ALA A 106 8.02 -3.57 -6.70
C ALA A 106 6.78 -3.79 -5.84
N ILE A 107 6.77 -4.89 -5.09
CA ILE A 107 5.69 -5.26 -4.17
C ILE A 107 6.22 -5.16 -2.74
N ARG A 108 5.46 -4.50 -1.87
CA ARG A 108 5.77 -4.36 -0.45
C ARG A 108 4.52 -4.56 0.40
N TYR A 109 4.64 -5.38 1.43
CA TYR A 109 3.59 -5.64 2.41
C TYR A 109 4.08 -5.22 3.79
N ILE A 110 3.21 -4.60 4.58
CA ILE A 110 3.51 -4.12 5.92
C ILE A 110 2.37 -4.53 6.83
N GLU A 111 2.68 -5.15 7.97
CA GLU A 111 1.74 -5.53 9.02
C GLU A 111 2.22 -5.02 10.37
N GLU A 112 1.38 -4.25 11.07
CA GLU A 112 1.53 -3.94 12.48
C GLU A 112 1.22 -5.21 13.28
N THR A 113 2.27 -5.76 13.91
CA THR A 113 2.17 -7.00 14.71
C THR A 113 1.94 -6.73 16.19
N ARG A 114 2.16 -5.48 16.63
CA ARG A 114 1.87 -5.05 18.00
C ARG A 114 1.37 -3.62 18.05
N GLU A 115 0.20 -3.45 18.66
CA GLU A 115 -0.44 -2.14 18.78
C GLU A 115 -0.03 -1.34 20.01
N PRO A 116 -0.13 0.00 19.95
CA PRO A 116 -0.31 0.81 18.73
C PRO A 116 1.06 1.11 18.10
N ARG A 117 1.25 0.73 16.83
CA ARG A 117 2.46 0.99 16.02
C ARG A 117 3.75 0.67 16.79
N MET A 118 3.85 -0.49 17.44
CA MET A 118 5.01 -0.85 18.27
C MET A 118 5.98 -1.78 17.56
N GLU A 119 5.42 -2.73 16.81
CA GLU A 119 6.18 -3.75 16.09
C GLU A 119 5.54 -3.97 14.72
N TYR A 120 6.38 -4.23 13.72
CA TYR A 120 5.96 -4.43 12.33
C TYR A 120 6.60 -5.69 11.74
N HIS A 121 5.89 -6.29 10.81
CA HIS A 121 6.37 -7.32 9.89
C HIS A 121 6.28 -6.75 8.48
N VAL A 122 7.43 -6.64 7.82
CA VAL A 122 7.58 -6.01 6.50
C VAL A 122 8.08 -7.06 5.52
N GLY A 123 7.32 -7.28 4.45
CA GLY A 123 7.72 -8.10 3.30
C GLY A 123 8.12 -7.21 2.14
N ASP A 124 9.31 -7.43 1.61
CA ASP A 124 9.80 -6.78 0.39
C ASP A 124 9.96 -7.83 -0.72
N SER A 125 9.39 -7.58 -1.90
CA SER A 125 9.63 -8.42 -3.08
C SER A 125 11.12 -8.54 -3.39
N GLN A 126 11.48 -9.68 -3.96
CA GLN A 126 12.84 -9.99 -4.38
C GLN A 126 12.83 -10.25 -5.89
N ASN A 127 13.97 -10.03 -6.56
CA ASN A 127 14.13 -10.29 -8.00
C ASN A 127 14.19 -11.81 -8.29
N ASN A 128 13.08 -12.52 -8.03
CA ASN A 128 12.92 -13.97 -8.08
C ASN A 128 12.21 -14.45 -9.37
N ASP A 129 12.35 -13.70 -10.46
CA ASP A 129 11.69 -13.96 -11.75
C ASP A 129 10.15 -13.96 -11.70
N GLU A 130 9.57 -13.29 -10.70
CA GLU A 130 8.14 -13.03 -10.56
C GLU A 130 7.70 -11.89 -11.50
N THR A 131 6.40 -11.82 -11.80
CA THR A 131 5.87 -10.80 -12.72
C THR A 131 4.54 -10.22 -12.26
N VAL A 132 4.30 -8.96 -12.60
CA VAL A 132 2.98 -8.33 -12.55
C VAL A 132 2.46 -8.17 -13.98
N VAL A 133 1.27 -8.68 -14.26
CA VAL A 133 0.63 -8.54 -15.58
C VAL A 133 -0.43 -7.47 -15.48
N VAL A 134 -0.30 -6.43 -16.30
CA VAL A 134 -1.18 -5.27 -16.34
C VAL A 134 -1.99 -5.28 -17.63
N THR A 135 -3.30 -5.11 -17.50
CA THR A 135 -4.24 -4.94 -18.61
C THR A 135 -5.05 -3.65 -18.41
N LYS A 136 -5.70 -3.19 -19.47
CA LYS A 136 -6.61 -2.05 -19.43
C LYS A 136 -7.96 -2.48 -19.96
N ALA A 137 -8.99 -2.33 -19.13
CA ALA A 137 -10.36 -2.60 -19.53
C ALA A 137 -10.87 -1.55 -20.51
N ALA A 138 -11.95 -1.85 -21.23
CA ALA A 138 -12.54 -0.96 -22.24
C ALA A 138 -12.99 0.39 -21.65
N ASP A 139 -13.32 0.44 -20.37
CA ASP A 139 -13.71 1.64 -19.62
C ASP A 139 -12.50 2.48 -19.13
N GLY A 140 -11.28 2.08 -19.49
CA GLY A 140 -10.05 2.73 -19.09
C GLY A 140 -9.51 2.31 -17.73
N THR A 141 -10.17 1.39 -17.02
CA THR A 141 -9.73 0.87 -15.73
C THR A 141 -8.45 0.04 -15.90
N LEU A 142 -7.45 0.31 -15.07
CA LEU A 142 -6.23 -0.49 -14.98
C LEU A 142 -6.53 -1.75 -14.17
N GLU A 143 -6.23 -2.91 -14.73
CA GLU A 143 -6.29 -4.18 -14.04
C GLU A 143 -4.89 -4.76 -13.94
N ALA A 144 -4.53 -5.32 -12.79
CA ALA A 144 -3.24 -5.98 -12.64
C ALA A 144 -3.40 -7.29 -11.88
N THR A 145 -2.61 -8.30 -12.26
CA THR A 145 -2.54 -9.59 -11.56
C THR A 145 -1.11 -9.89 -11.14
N PHE A 146 -0.94 -10.45 -9.95
CA PHE A 146 0.36 -10.71 -9.37
C PHE A 146 0.31 -11.82 -8.32
N SER A 147 1.45 -12.45 -8.09
CA SER A 147 1.70 -13.40 -7.00
C SER A 147 3.21 -13.43 -6.78
N GLY A 148 3.63 -13.79 -5.58
CA GLY A 148 5.06 -13.81 -5.26
C GLY A 148 5.37 -14.10 -3.81
N LYS A 149 6.66 -14.20 -3.51
CA LYS A 149 7.22 -14.46 -2.19
C LYS A 149 8.04 -13.24 -1.77
N LEU A 150 7.61 -12.59 -0.70
CA LEU A 150 8.30 -11.43 -0.15
C LEU A 150 9.27 -11.86 0.96
N ALA A 151 10.44 -11.24 1.00
CA ALA A 151 11.40 -11.42 2.08
C ALA A 151 10.89 -10.67 3.32
N GLY A 152 10.41 -11.43 4.31
CA GLY A 152 9.85 -10.94 5.56
C GLY A 152 10.92 -10.52 6.57
N THR A 153 10.69 -9.39 7.23
CA THR A 153 11.58 -8.82 8.24
C THR A 153 10.77 -8.20 9.37
N TYR A 154 11.26 -8.34 10.60
CA TYR A 154 10.59 -7.81 11.78
C TYR A 154 11.23 -6.51 12.23
N TRP A 155 10.43 -5.58 12.72
CA TRP A 155 10.85 -4.27 13.19
C TRP A 155 10.22 -4.00 14.54
N LYS A 156 10.99 -3.41 15.44
CA LYS A 156 10.55 -3.06 16.79
C LYS A 156 10.97 -1.65 17.13
N GLU A 157 10.11 -0.93 17.83
CA GLU A 157 10.43 0.40 18.31
C GLU A 157 11.72 0.40 19.14
N LYS A 158 12.62 1.36 18.86
CA LYS A 158 13.82 1.55 19.68
C LYS A 158 13.40 2.01 21.07
N ALA A 159 13.97 1.41 22.10
CA ALA A 159 13.75 1.85 23.48
C ALA A 159 14.06 3.34 23.67
N SER A 160 15.05 3.88 22.96
CA SER A 160 15.34 5.32 22.96
C SER A 160 14.19 6.15 22.39
N ALA A 161 13.51 5.71 21.33
CA ALA A 161 12.36 6.42 20.77
C ALA A 161 11.20 6.51 21.77
N THR A 162 10.96 5.44 22.54
CA THR A 162 9.95 5.43 23.61
C THR A 162 10.37 6.30 24.80
N VAL A 163 11.64 6.26 25.22
CA VAL A 163 12.13 7.01 26.39
C VAL A 163 12.18 8.53 26.11
N PHE A 164 12.63 8.95 24.93
CA PHE A 164 12.68 10.37 24.57
C PHE A 164 11.32 10.92 24.14
N GLY A 165 10.43 10.09 23.59
CA GLY A 165 9.09 10.48 23.19
C GLY A 165 8.04 10.41 24.30
N GLY A 166 8.30 9.64 25.36
CA GLY A 166 7.41 9.47 26.52
C GLY A 166 5.98 9.08 26.17
N VAL A 167 5.03 9.48 27.02
CA VAL A 167 3.58 9.29 26.81
C VAL A 167 3.08 10.00 25.55
N GLY A 168 3.70 11.13 25.17
CA GLY A 168 3.32 11.89 23.98
C GLY A 168 3.44 11.08 22.69
N ARG A 169 4.51 10.29 22.54
CA ARG A 169 4.69 9.42 21.36
C ARG A 169 3.63 8.32 21.27
N LEU A 170 3.20 7.77 22.40
CA LEU A 170 2.12 6.78 22.42
C LEU A 170 0.79 7.42 21.99
N MET A 171 0.49 8.62 22.49
CA MET A 171 -0.70 9.38 22.11
C MET A 171 -0.71 9.74 20.62
N SER A 172 0.41 10.22 20.07
CA SER A 172 0.52 10.52 18.63
C SER A 172 0.24 9.28 17.77
N LYS A 173 0.77 8.10 18.13
CA LYS A 173 0.48 6.86 17.39
C LYS A 173 -1.00 6.49 17.42
N MET A 174 -1.66 6.68 18.56
CA MET A 174 -3.10 6.44 18.70
C MET A 174 -3.92 7.42 17.86
N GLU A 175 -3.53 8.70 17.86
CA GLU A 175 -4.15 9.76 17.05
C GLU A 175 -3.97 9.51 15.56
N ASP A 176 -2.74 9.21 15.12
CA ASP A 176 -2.43 8.84 13.74
C ASP A 176 -3.26 7.64 13.30
N LYS A 177 -3.37 6.61 14.13
CA LYS A 177 -4.18 5.42 13.83
C LYS A 177 -5.67 5.77 13.73
N ALA A 178 -6.17 6.67 14.57
CA ALA A 178 -7.54 7.16 14.49
C ALA A 178 -7.80 7.97 13.22
N ILE A 179 -6.87 8.86 12.83
CA ILE A 179 -6.92 9.64 11.60
C ILE A 179 -6.88 8.71 10.38
N THR A 180 -5.95 7.76 10.35
CA THR A 180 -5.81 6.77 9.29
C THR A 180 -7.06 5.90 9.16
N LYS A 181 -7.67 5.48 10.27
CA LYS A 181 -8.94 4.76 10.27
C LYS A 181 -10.08 5.60 9.68
N ALA A 182 -10.14 6.89 10.02
CA ALA A 182 -11.15 7.80 9.49
C ALA A 182 -10.93 8.13 8.00
N SER A 183 -9.68 8.28 7.57
CA SER A 183 -9.31 8.61 6.19
C SER A 183 -9.26 7.37 5.27
N GLY A 184 -9.18 6.17 5.85
CA GLY A 184 -8.91 4.91 5.17
C GLY A 184 -7.50 4.83 4.58
N TYR A 185 -6.55 5.62 5.09
CA TYR A 185 -5.27 5.88 4.42
C TYR A 185 -4.09 6.15 5.36
N ASP A 186 -3.01 5.38 5.16
CA ASP A 186 -1.71 5.56 5.81
C ASP A 186 -0.57 5.70 4.78
N SER A 187 0.04 6.89 4.70
CA SER A 187 1.26 7.11 3.89
C SER A 187 2.50 6.55 4.54
N ASP A 188 2.53 6.52 5.88
CA ASP A 188 3.77 6.56 6.68
C ASP A 188 3.83 5.39 7.68
N ILE A 189 3.22 4.27 7.30
CA ILE A 189 3.29 3.02 8.08
C ILE A 189 4.66 2.35 8.02
N ASP A 190 5.61 2.86 7.21
CA ASP A 190 6.95 2.28 7.10
C ASP A 190 7.74 2.45 8.42
N PRO A 191 8.33 1.38 8.97
CA PRO A 191 9.16 1.48 10.17
C PRO A 191 10.53 2.11 9.93
N GLU A 192 11.04 2.11 8.70
CA GLU A 192 12.33 2.68 8.33
C GLU A 192 12.38 4.19 8.61
N GLY A 193 13.44 4.67 9.27
CA GLY A 193 13.58 6.10 9.60
C GLY A 193 12.71 6.59 10.76
N ASN A 194 11.64 5.87 11.13
CA ASN A 194 10.60 6.32 12.08
C ASN A 194 10.81 5.88 13.55
N GLY A 195 12.07 5.64 13.93
CA GLY A 195 12.43 5.24 15.30
C GLY A 195 12.33 3.74 15.59
N TYR A 196 12.17 2.91 14.56
CA TYR A 196 12.19 1.45 14.67
C TYR A 196 13.57 0.89 14.33
N LYS A 197 13.86 -0.29 14.86
CA LYS A 197 15.05 -1.08 14.58
C LYS A 197 14.64 -2.41 13.97
N LYS A 198 15.27 -2.75 12.85
CA LYS A 198 15.15 -4.07 12.23
C LYS A 198 15.70 -5.15 13.17
N GLN A 199 14.96 -6.24 13.31
CA GLN A 199 15.32 -7.42 14.09
C GLN A 199 16.01 -8.45 13.20
N ASP A 200 16.74 -9.37 13.80
CA ASP A 200 17.44 -10.43 13.07
C ASP A 200 16.50 -11.54 12.57
N LYS A 201 15.27 -11.60 13.12
CA LYS A 201 14.22 -12.51 12.68
C LYS A 201 13.79 -12.19 11.24
N LYS A 202 13.77 -13.23 10.41
CA LYS A 202 13.35 -13.19 9.00
C LYS A 202 12.48 -14.40 8.70
N ASP A 203 11.60 -14.24 7.74
CA ASP A 203 10.73 -15.28 7.18
C ASP A 203 10.34 -14.92 5.75
N GLU A 204 9.37 -15.65 5.20
CA GLU A 204 8.79 -15.40 3.89
C GLU A 204 7.32 -15.05 4.06
N ILE A 205 6.82 -14.11 3.26
CA ILE A 205 5.40 -13.78 3.17
C ILE A 205 4.93 -14.19 1.78
N ALA A 206 3.99 -15.13 1.70
CA ALA A 206 3.44 -15.59 0.44
C ALA A 206 2.25 -14.73 0.03
N ILE A 207 2.31 -14.16 -1.18
CA ILE A 207 1.17 -13.49 -1.82
C ILE A 207 0.66 -14.34 -2.98
N SER A 208 -0.61 -14.73 -2.92
CA SER A 208 -1.29 -15.45 -3.99
C SER A 208 -2.55 -14.73 -4.44
N ASN A 209 -2.98 -15.01 -5.67
CA ASN A 209 -4.26 -14.53 -6.22
C ASN A 209 -4.42 -13.00 -6.20
N GLY A 210 -3.31 -12.26 -6.28
CA GLY A 210 -3.30 -10.80 -6.29
C GLY A 210 -3.98 -10.25 -7.54
N LYS A 211 -4.98 -9.39 -7.34
CA LYS A 211 -5.71 -8.67 -8.38
C LYS A 211 -5.94 -7.23 -7.95
N ILE A 212 -5.65 -6.29 -8.84
CA ILE A 212 -5.96 -4.87 -8.70
C ILE A 212 -6.93 -4.51 -9.80
N ARG A 213 -7.94 -3.72 -9.45
CA ARG A 213 -8.77 -2.93 -10.35
C ARG A 213 -8.71 -1.49 -9.88
N LEU A 214 -8.16 -0.61 -10.69
CA LEU A 214 -7.91 0.78 -10.35
C LEU A 214 -8.36 1.69 -11.49
N LYS A 215 -9.37 2.52 -11.24
CA LYS A 215 -9.81 3.54 -12.17
C LYS A 215 -8.84 4.73 -12.10
N ILE A 216 -8.03 4.86 -13.14
CA ILE A 216 -7.13 6.01 -13.31
C ILE A 216 -7.99 7.15 -13.87
N LYS A 217 -8.19 8.20 -13.07
CA LYS A 217 -8.83 9.44 -13.51
C LYS A 217 -7.86 10.30 -14.31
#